data_AF-I5BV80-F1
#
_entry.id   AF-I5BV80-F1
#
_cell.length_a   1.000
_cell.length_b   1.000
_cell.length_c   1.000
_cell.angle_alpha   90.00
_cell.angle_beta   90.00
_cell.angle_gamma   90.00
#
_symmetry.space_group_name_H-M   'P 1'
#
loop_
_entity.id
_entity.type
_entity.pdbx_description
1 polymer ?
#
loop_
_entity_poly.entity_id
_entity_poly.type
_entity_poly.pdbx_seq_one_letter_code
_entity_poly.pdbx_strand_id
1 'polypeptide(L)'
;MGVKEELYVEAATALGYSHLRIALRHVLPNVLAPVLVYGTLQTGRNVILAASLSFLGLGPQPPTPDWGQMLGGGRMALATAAHVATIPGLAIALLAIGFNLLGDAARDLLDPRMKRDRD
;
A
#
# COMPACT_ATOMS: atom_id res chain seq x y z
N MET A 1 -5.62 21.48 -2.86
CA MET A 1 -5.31 22.04 -4.18
C MET A 1 -4.80 20.89 -5.03
N GLY A 2 -5.59 20.50 -6.02
CA GLY A 2 -5.30 19.31 -6.83
C GLY A 2 -4.30 19.65 -7.93
N VAL A 3 -3.51 18.67 -8.37
CA VAL A 3 -2.49 18.85 -9.43
C VAL A 3 -3.05 19.42 -10.74
N LYS A 4 -4.37 19.40 -10.93
CA LYS A 4 -5.07 20.04 -12.06
C LYS A 4 -5.14 21.57 -11.98
N GLU A 5 -4.97 22.16 -10.79
CA GLU A 5 -5.05 23.61 -10.52
C GLU A 5 -3.68 24.29 -10.48
N GLU A 6 -2.62 23.55 -10.80
CA GLU A 6 -1.27 24.10 -10.84
C GLU A 6 -1.08 25.02 -12.06
N LEU A 7 -0.41 26.16 -11.85
CA LEU A 7 -0.12 27.18 -12.87
C LEU A 7 0.48 26.61 -14.16
N TYR A 8 1.19 25.48 -14.09
CA TYR A 8 1.76 24.82 -15.27
C TYR A 8 0.69 24.17 -16.18
N VAL A 9 -0.45 23.72 -15.63
CA VAL A 9 -1.56 23.14 -16.39
C VAL A 9 -2.31 24.23 -17.14
N GLU A 10 -2.60 25.36 -16.47
CA GLU A 10 -3.21 26.53 -17.11
C GLU A 10 -2.31 27.13 -18.19
N ALA A 11 -1.01 27.32 -17.90
CA ALA A 11 -0.05 27.81 -18.89
C ALA A 11 0.09 26.86 -20.09
N ALA A 12 0.15 25.55 -19.87
CA ALA A 12 0.22 24.57 -20.96
C ALA A 12 -1.05 24.56 -21.83
N THR A 13 -2.22 24.79 -21.22
CA THR A 13 -3.49 24.90 -21.94
C THR A 13 -3.55 26.19 -22.74
N ALA A 14 -3.10 27.33 -22.18
CA ALA A 14 -3.01 28.61 -22.89
C ALA A 14 -2.04 28.57 -24.08
N LEU A 15 -1.02 27.72 -24.03
CA LEU A 15 -0.09 27.45 -25.14
C LEU A 15 -0.64 26.47 -26.20
N GLY A 16 -1.89 26.00 -26.06
CA GLY A 16 -2.55 25.14 -27.05
C GLY A 16 -2.15 23.67 -27.00
N TYR A 17 -1.56 23.18 -25.91
CA TYR A 17 -1.28 21.75 -25.77
C TYR A 17 -2.55 20.92 -25.55
N SER A 18 -2.61 19.73 -26.15
CA SER A 18 -3.72 18.80 -25.94
C SER A 18 -3.72 18.25 -24.51
N HIS A 19 -4.92 18.01 -23.95
CA HIS A 19 -5.07 17.47 -22.59
C HIS A 19 -4.29 16.18 -22.37
N LEU A 20 -4.19 15.31 -23.37
CA LEU A 20 -3.42 14.07 -23.27
C LEU A 20 -1.92 14.33 -23.12
N ARG A 21 -1.38 15.32 -23.85
CA ARG A 21 0.03 15.71 -23.74
C ARG A 21 0.33 16.33 -22.37
N ILE A 22 -0.57 17.17 -21.86
CA ILE A 22 -0.45 17.77 -20.52
C ILE A 22 -0.50 16.68 -19.45
N ALA A 23 -1.45 15.75 -19.56
CA ALA A 23 -1.60 14.64 -18.63
C ALA A 23 -0.36 13.75 -18.57
N LEU A 24 0.14 13.27 -19.72
CA LEU A 24 1.27 12.33 -19.75
C LEU A 24 2.62 12.99 -19.43
N ARG A 25 2.83 14.25 -19.82
CA ARG A 25 4.14 14.92 -19.70
C ARG A 25 4.30 15.75 -18.44
N HIS A 26 3.21 16.25 -17.87
CA HIS A 26 3.27 17.15 -16.72
C HIS A 26 2.53 16.60 -15.50
N VAL A 27 1.32 16.07 -15.65
CA VAL A 27 0.55 15.58 -14.49
C VAL A 27 1.06 14.22 -14.02
N LEU A 28 1.23 13.27 -14.93
CA LEU A 28 1.59 11.89 -14.62
C LEU A 28 2.92 11.79 -13.87
N PRO A 29 4.04 12.40 -14.30
CA PRO A 29 5.31 12.32 -13.57
C PRO A 29 5.22 12.92 -12.16
N ASN A 30 4.41 13.97 -11.97
CA ASN A 30 4.25 14.65 -10.69
C ASN A 30 3.35 13.90 -9.71
N VAL A 31 2.41 13.08 -10.19
CA VAL A 31 1.48 12.31 -9.34
C VAL A 31 1.93 10.86 -9.13
N LEU A 32 2.78 10.32 -10.01
CA LEU A 32 3.27 8.94 -9.91
C LEU A 32 3.98 8.66 -8.58
N ALA A 33 4.89 9.53 -8.15
CA ALA A 33 5.61 9.38 -6.89
C ALA A 33 4.66 9.27 -5.67
N PRO A 34 3.77 10.26 -5.40
CA PRO A 34 2.83 10.14 -4.28
C PRO A 34 1.82 9.00 -4.42
N VAL A 35 1.42 8.62 -5.65
CA VAL A 35 0.55 7.45 -5.88
C VAL A 35 1.23 6.15 -5.52
N LEU A 36 2.50 5.97 -5.89
CA LEU A 36 3.26 4.76 -5.57
C LEU A 36 3.46 4.63 -4.06
N VAL A 37 3.79 5.73 -3.38
CA VAL A 37 3.87 5.78 -1.91
C VAL A 37 2.53 5.42 -1.28
N TYR A 38 1.44 6.07 -1.72
CA TYR A 38 0.11 5.77 -1.21
C TYR A 38 -0.30 4.31 -1.44
N GLY A 39 0.01 3.76 -2.62
CA GLY A 39 -0.25 2.37 -2.96
C GLY A 39 0.47 1.39 -2.03
N THR A 40 1.74 1.64 -1.73
CA THR A 40 2.52 0.79 -0.81
C THR A 40 1.95 0.81 0.61
N LEU A 41 1.62 1.99 1.16
CA LEU A 41 1.01 2.12 2.48
C LEU A 41 -0.37 1.43 2.55
N GLN A 42 -1.17 1.52 1.49
CA GLN A 42 -2.46 0.84 1.44
C GLN A 42 -2.34 -0.69 1.36
N THR A 43 -1.22 -1.20 0.83
CA THR A 43 -0.99 -2.65 0.74
C THR A 43 -0.92 -3.31 2.12
N GLY A 44 -0.26 -2.69 3.09
CA GLY A 44 -0.22 -3.21 4.48
C GLY A 44 -1.61 -3.32 5.11
N ARG A 45 -2.48 -2.33 4.89
CA ARG A 45 -3.89 -2.38 5.34
C ARG A 45 -4.68 -3.48 4.64
N ASN A 46 -4.49 -3.63 3.33
CA ASN A 46 -5.16 -4.67 2.54
C ASN A 46 -4.77 -6.08 3.00
N VAL A 47 -3.51 -6.31 3.40
CA VAL A 47 -3.06 -7.58 3.98
C VAL A 47 -3.86 -7.92 5.24
N ILE A 48 -4.00 -6.97 6.18
CA ILE A 48 -4.76 -7.18 7.41
C ILE A 48 -6.25 -7.41 7.10
N LEU A 49 -6.83 -6.64 6.18
CA LEU A 49 -8.23 -6.81 5.77
C LEU A 49 -8.46 -8.20 5.15
N ALA A 50 -7.61 -8.62 4.21
CA ALA A 50 -7.70 -9.93 3.59
C ALA A 50 -7.57 -11.06 4.62
N ALA A 51 -6.56 -10.99 5.50
CA ALA A 51 -6.37 -11.96 6.57
C ALA A 51 -7.58 -12.00 7.53
N SER A 52 -8.19 -10.85 7.82
CA SER A 52 -9.39 -10.75 8.68
C SER A 52 -10.61 -11.41 8.04
N LEU A 53 -10.81 -11.20 6.73
CA LEU A 53 -11.87 -11.87 5.97
C LEU A 53 -11.63 -13.38 5.91
N SER A 54 -10.40 -13.80 5.63
CA SER A 54 -10.01 -15.21 5.66
C SER A 54 -10.23 -15.84 7.04
N PHE A 55 -9.89 -15.15 8.13
CA PHE A 55 -10.15 -15.58 9.50
C PHE A 55 -11.65 -15.76 9.79
N LEU A 56 -12.51 -14.95 9.18
CA LEU A 56 -13.97 -15.06 9.28
C LEU A 56 -14.57 -16.15 8.36
N GLY A 57 -13.76 -16.87 7.60
CA GLY A 57 -14.23 -17.92 6.70
C GLY A 57 -14.47 -17.47 5.25
N LEU A 58 -14.24 -16.19 4.93
CA LEU A 58 -14.47 -15.60 3.60
C LEU A 58 -13.24 -15.70 2.67
N GLY A 59 -12.21 -16.42 3.12
CA GLY A 59 -10.98 -16.65 2.36
C GLY A 59 -11.04 -17.88 1.45
N PRO A 60 -9.92 -18.19 0.77
CA PRO A 60 -9.75 -19.43 0.04
C PRO A 60 -10.07 -20.65 0.92
N GLN A 61 -10.75 -21.62 0.35
CA GLN A 61 -11.07 -22.87 1.03
C GLN A 61 -9.94 -23.89 0.85
N PRO A 62 -9.76 -24.83 1.80
CA PRO A 62 -8.85 -25.96 1.61
C PRO A 62 -9.13 -26.66 0.27
N PRO A 63 -8.09 -27.13 -0.45
CA PRO A 63 -6.71 -27.36 -0.01
C PRO A 63 -5.77 -26.15 -0.16
N THR A 64 -6.25 -24.99 -0.61
CA THR A 64 -5.40 -23.82 -0.81
C THR A 64 -4.89 -23.30 0.54
N PRO A 65 -3.57 -23.16 0.74
CA PRO A 65 -3.02 -22.63 1.98
C PRO A 65 -3.31 -21.13 2.11
N ASP A 66 -3.89 -20.72 3.25
CA ASP A 66 -4.20 -19.33 3.58
C ASP A 66 -3.91 -19.06 5.06
N TRP A 67 -3.09 -18.05 5.36
CA TRP A 67 -2.66 -17.74 6.73
C TRP A 67 -3.81 -17.23 7.62
N GLY A 68 -4.80 -16.53 7.08
CA GLY A 68 -5.94 -16.04 7.86
C GLY A 68 -6.85 -17.19 8.31
N GLN A 69 -7.13 -18.14 7.41
CA GLN A 69 -7.85 -19.38 7.72
C GLN A 69 -7.06 -20.25 8.70
N MET A 70 -5.74 -20.39 8.52
CA MET A 70 -4.88 -21.15 9.44
C MET A 70 -4.89 -20.55 10.85
N LEU A 71 -4.82 -19.22 10.96
CA LEU A 71 -4.94 -18.49 12.22
C LEU A 71 -6.32 -18.72 12.87
N GLY A 72 -7.39 -18.68 12.07
CA GLY A 72 -8.76 -18.93 12.51
C GLY A 72 -9.01 -20.35 13.01
N GLY A 73 -8.57 -21.36 12.26
CA GLY A 73 -8.67 -22.77 12.64
C GLY A 73 -7.80 -23.15 13.83
N GLY A 74 -6.59 -22.56 13.92
CA GLY A 74 -5.63 -22.80 14.99
C GLY A 74 -6.10 -22.35 16.39
N ARG A 75 -7.16 -21.54 16.49
CA ARG A 75 -7.71 -21.07 17.78
C ARG A 75 -8.10 -22.21 18.72
N MET A 76 -8.63 -23.30 18.18
CA MET A 76 -9.05 -24.47 18.97
C MET A 76 -7.85 -25.26 19.49
N ALA A 77 -6.71 -25.14 18.81
CA ALA A 77 -5.46 -25.79 19.17
C ALA A 77 -4.57 -24.91 20.07
N LEU A 78 -5.02 -23.74 20.54
CA LEU A 78 -4.15 -22.86 21.35
C LEU A 78 -3.65 -23.52 22.64
N ALA A 79 -4.47 -24.36 23.27
CA ALA A 79 -4.10 -25.06 24.49
C ALA A 79 -3.14 -26.24 24.25
N THR A 80 -3.12 -26.82 23.05
CA THR A 80 -2.41 -28.08 22.74
C THR A 80 -1.26 -27.90 21.76
N ALA A 81 -1.40 -26.98 20.81
CA ALA A 81 -0.48 -26.69 19.72
C ALA A 81 -0.58 -25.20 19.31
N ALA A 82 -0.22 -24.28 20.22
CA ALA A 82 -0.29 -22.84 19.99
C ALA A 82 0.43 -22.36 18.71
N HIS A 83 1.51 -23.05 18.31
CA HIS A 83 2.28 -22.74 17.09
C HIS A 83 1.44 -22.77 15.81
N VAL A 84 0.35 -23.55 15.78
CA VAL A 84 -0.57 -23.64 14.62
C VAL A 84 -1.25 -22.31 14.35
N ALA A 85 -1.55 -21.53 15.39
CA ALA A 85 -2.14 -20.20 15.26
C ALA A 85 -1.06 -19.10 15.25
N THR A 86 -0.02 -19.21 16.07
CA THR A 86 0.95 -18.10 16.24
C THR A 86 1.85 -17.90 15.02
N ILE A 87 2.25 -18.97 14.33
CA ILE A 87 3.08 -18.86 13.11
C ILE A 87 2.38 -18.06 12.00
N PRO A 88 1.15 -18.41 11.57
CA PRO A 88 0.46 -17.62 10.53
C PRO A 88 0.14 -16.20 11.02
N GLY A 89 -0.19 -16.02 12.31
CA GLY A 89 -0.40 -14.69 12.88
C GLY A 89 0.84 -13.80 12.81
N LEU A 90 2.02 -14.35 13.14
CA LEU A 90 3.30 -13.64 13.03
C LEU A 90 3.67 -13.37 11.56
N ALA A 91 3.40 -14.30 10.65
CA ALA A 91 3.66 -14.12 9.22
C ALA A 91 2.84 -12.95 8.65
N ILE A 92 1.55 -12.87 8.99
CA ILE A 92 0.67 -11.75 8.61
C ILE A 92 1.20 -10.42 9.18
N ALA A 93 1.55 -10.40 10.47
CA ALA A 93 2.07 -9.21 11.14
C ALA A 93 3.38 -8.71 10.50
N LEU A 94 4.35 -9.61 10.28
CA LEU A 94 5.62 -9.27 9.64
C LEU A 94 5.42 -8.75 8.21
N LEU A 95 4.52 -9.36 7.43
CA LEU A 95 4.22 -8.92 6.08
C LEU A 95 3.61 -7.51 6.07
N ALA A 96 2.62 -7.26 6.94
CA ALA A 96 1.98 -5.95 7.04
C ALA A 96 2.97 -4.86 7.48
N ILE A 97 3.80 -5.16 8.49
CA ILE A 97 4.86 -4.25 8.94
C ILE A 97 5.87 -3.99 7.82
N GLY A 98 6.31 -5.02 7.11
CA GLY A 98 7.24 -4.90 5.99
C GLY A 98 6.72 -3.97 4.89
N PHE A 99 5.44 -4.08 4.51
CA PHE A 99 4.83 -3.17 3.53
C PHE A 99 4.70 -1.73 4.04
N ASN A 100 4.37 -1.54 5.33
CA ASN A 100 4.34 -0.21 5.92
C ASN A 100 5.72 0.44 5.89
N LEU A 101 6.75 -0.26 6.35
CA LEU A 101 8.13 0.23 6.34
C LEU A 101 8.64 0.50 4.92
N LEU A 102 8.29 -0.34 3.95
CA LEU A 102 8.62 -0.10 2.55
C LEU A 102 7.96 1.17 2.02
N GLY A 103 6.70 1.41 2.39
CA GLY A 103 5.98 2.62 2.00
C GLY A 103 6.54 3.88 2.64
N ASP A 104 6.95 3.81 3.90
CA ASP A 104 7.64 4.89 4.59
C ASP A 104 9.00 5.17 3.95
N ALA A 105 9.81 4.14 3.67
CA ALA A 105 11.08 4.31 2.98
C ALA A 105 10.91 4.88 1.56
N ALA A 106 9.90 4.44 0.82
CA ALA A 106 9.56 5.00 -0.49
C ALA A 106 9.13 6.46 -0.38
N ARG A 107 8.35 6.79 0.66
CA ARG A 107 7.94 8.17 0.95
C ARG A 107 9.15 9.06 1.21
N ASP A 108 10.06 8.62 2.07
CA ASP A 108 11.25 9.38 2.45
C ASP A 108 12.17 9.62 1.25
N LEU A 109 12.33 8.62 0.36
CA LEU A 109 13.11 8.76 -0.87
C LEU A 109 12.46 9.66 -1.92
N LEU A 110 11.13 9.72 -1.93
CA LEU A 110 10.35 10.46 -2.93
C LEU A 110 9.92 11.85 -2.46
N ASP A 111 10.04 12.17 -1.18
CA ASP A 111 9.76 13.50 -0.64
C ASP A 111 10.93 14.47 -0.94
N PRO A 112 10.80 15.42 -1.88
CA PRO A 112 11.88 16.30 -2.28
C PRO A 112 12.17 17.39 -1.24
N ARG A 113 11.34 17.51 -0.19
CA ARG A 113 11.37 18.64 0.74
C ARG A 113 12.50 18.55 1.77
N MET A 114 13.12 17.38 1.96
CA MET A 114 14.29 17.24 2.84
C MET A 114 15.57 17.91 2.29
N LYS A 115 15.56 18.36 1.03
CA LYS A 115 16.73 19.00 0.41
C LYS A 115 16.76 20.53 0.51
N ARG A 116 15.71 21.18 1.01
CA ARG A 116 15.58 22.66 0.99
C ARG A 116 15.86 23.37 2.31
N ASP A 117 16.12 22.63 3.39
CA ASP A 117 16.47 23.20 4.71
C ASP A 117 17.99 23.28 4.95
N ARG A 118 18.80 23.17 3.89
CA ARG A 118 20.26 23.26 3.97
C ARG A 118 20.84 24.16 2.88
N ASP A 119 20.30 25.37 2.75
CA ASP A 119 20.93 26.52 2.07
C ASP A 119 20.54 27.81 2.79
#